data_AF-A0A1X1QVL3-F1
#
_entry.id   AF-A0A1X1QVL3-F1
#
_cell.length_a   1.000
_cell.length_b   1.000
_cell.length_c   1.000
_cell.angle_alpha   90.00
_cell.angle_beta   90.00
_cell.angle_gamma   90.00
#
_symmetry.space_group_name_H-M   'P 1'
#
loop_
_entity.id
_entity.type
_entity.pdbx_description
1 polymer ?
#
loop_
_entity_poly.entity_id
_entity_poly.type
_entity_poly.pdbx_seq_one_letter_code
_entity_poly.pdbx_strand_id
1 'polypeptide(L)'
;MSEPRPPRCLKPMNKLMMAVQRLGIPTGPAMVLTVPGRKSGRPRSTPMTPFEFQGGLYVVAGYPGADWAANARAAGTGTLSRGRRSRPVRIVELTAEEARPVLRAFPREVPVGVAFAKRSGMVCEGTPDEFEALAGRLAVFRFEPGPAAERGGGDETAREIE
;
A
#
# COMPACT_ATOMS: atom_id res chain seq x y z
N MET A 1 27.56 -6.80 6.41
CA MET A 1 26.56 -5.88 5.83
C MET A 1 25.22 -6.17 6.50
N SER A 2 24.85 -5.37 7.50
CA SER A 2 23.68 -5.64 8.34
C SER A 2 22.40 -5.17 7.64
N GLU A 3 21.54 -6.11 7.27
CA GLU A 3 20.18 -5.79 6.85
C GLU A 3 19.44 -5.10 8.00
N PRO A 4 18.82 -3.92 7.79
CA PRO A 4 18.04 -3.26 8.84
C PRO A 4 16.80 -4.11 9.14
N ARG A 5 16.88 -4.89 10.22
CA ARG A 5 15.76 -5.68 10.74
C ARG A 5 14.92 -4.83 11.71
N PRO A 6 13.61 -4.69 11.49
CA PRO A 6 12.77 -3.96 12.42
C PRO A 6 12.63 -4.67 13.78
N PRO A 7 12.54 -3.94 14.91
CA PRO A 7 12.43 -4.52 16.26
C PRO A 7 11.12 -5.31 16.47
N ARG A 8 11.23 -6.42 17.23
CA ARG A 8 10.25 -7.52 17.33
C ARG A 8 9.02 -7.29 18.22
N CYS A 9 8.84 -6.12 18.85
CA CYS A 9 7.74 -5.88 19.81
C CYS A 9 6.62 -4.92 19.34
N LEU A 10 6.56 -4.53 18.06
CA LEU A 10 5.55 -3.57 17.57
C LEU A 10 4.36 -4.29 16.91
N LYS A 11 3.20 -4.30 17.60
CA LYS A 11 1.91 -4.78 17.05
C LYS A 11 1.62 -4.12 15.69
N PRO A 12 1.02 -4.85 14.71
CA PRO A 12 1.22 -4.54 13.28
C PRO A 12 0.40 -3.37 12.72
N MET A 13 -0.55 -2.83 13.49
CA MET A 13 -1.58 -1.95 12.94
C MET A 13 -1.20 -0.46 12.90
N ASN A 14 -0.02 -0.09 13.40
CA ASN A 14 0.34 1.32 13.56
C ASN A 14 1.75 1.68 13.09
N LYS A 15 2.50 0.79 12.44
CA LYS A 15 3.93 1.06 12.16
C LYS A 15 4.15 2.15 11.12
N LEU A 16 3.32 2.19 10.08
CA LEU A 16 3.36 3.23 9.06
C LEU A 16 2.74 4.54 9.55
N MET A 17 1.60 4.48 10.25
CA MET A 17 0.95 5.66 10.83
C MET A 17 1.77 6.30 11.97
N MET A 18 2.38 5.50 12.86
CA MET A 18 3.27 6.01 13.92
C MET A 18 4.55 6.57 13.33
N ALA A 19 5.12 5.98 12.27
CA ALA A 19 6.29 6.52 11.62
C ALA A 19 5.98 7.79 10.82
N VAL A 20 4.78 7.95 10.27
CA VAL A 20 4.39 9.18 9.56
C VAL A 20 3.99 10.28 10.56
N GLN A 21 3.20 9.96 11.59
CA GLN A 21 2.77 10.93 12.61
C GLN A 21 3.91 11.39 13.53
N ARG A 22 4.83 10.50 13.95
CA ARG A 22 5.99 10.90 14.78
C ARG A 22 6.98 11.80 14.03
N LEU A 23 6.88 11.88 12.71
CA LEU A 23 7.83 12.60 11.87
C LEU A 23 7.25 13.93 11.33
N GLY A 24 6.02 14.31 11.71
CA GLY A 24 5.42 15.60 11.37
C GLY A 24 5.15 15.81 9.87
N ILE A 25 5.03 14.73 9.09
CA ILE A 25 4.93 14.81 7.64
C ILE A 25 3.46 14.90 7.22
N PRO A 26 3.06 15.90 6.40
CA PRO A 26 1.71 15.95 5.83
C PRO A 26 1.46 14.67 5.04
N THR A 27 0.53 13.84 5.49
CA THR A 27 0.01 12.73 4.69
C THR A 27 -0.59 13.35 3.43
N GLY A 28 -0.04 13.01 2.26
CA GLY A 28 -0.63 13.31 0.95
C GLY A 28 -2.03 12.67 0.81
N PRO A 29 -2.54 12.35 -0.39
CA PRO A 29 -3.85 11.71 -0.53
C PRO A 29 -3.82 10.27 0.02
N ALA A 30 -3.84 10.14 1.34
CA ALA A 30 -3.73 8.89 2.05
C ALA A 30 -4.97 8.06 1.76
N MET A 31 -4.74 6.87 1.23
CA MET A 31 -5.76 5.85 1.07
C MET A 31 -5.50 4.74 2.06
N VAL A 32 -6.53 3.99 2.40
CA VAL A 32 -6.43 2.82 3.29
C VAL A 32 -6.70 1.58 2.48
N LEU A 33 -5.71 0.69 2.39
CA LEU A 33 -5.89 -0.65 1.85
C LEU A 33 -6.33 -1.59 2.96
N THR A 34 -7.44 -2.27 2.77
CA THR A 34 -7.89 -3.37 3.64
C THR A 34 -7.76 -4.69 2.90
N VAL A 35 -7.00 -5.63 3.47
CA VAL A 35 -6.82 -6.99 2.97
C VAL A 35 -6.99 -8.02 4.10
N PRO A 36 -7.43 -9.25 3.83
CA PRO A 36 -7.35 -10.35 4.79
C PRO A 36 -5.91 -10.56 5.26
N GLY A 37 -5.69 -10.68 6.58
CA GLY A 37 -4.37 -11.00 7.11
C GLY A 37 -3.98 -12.44 6.76
N ARG A 38 -2.83 -12.66 6.12
CA ARG A 38 -2.43 -13.98 5.56
C ARG A 38 -2.40 -15.14 6.56
N LYS A 39 -2.20 -14.84 7.85
CA LYS A 39 -2.19 -15.85 8.93
C LYS A 39 -3.52 -16.00 9.65
N SER A 40 -4.33 -14.93 9.69
CA SER A 40 -5.51 -14.86 10.57
C SER A 40 -6.84 -14.78 9.83
N GLY A 41 -6.85 -14.51 8.53
CA GLY A 41 -8.05 -14.19 7.74
C GLY A 41 -8.71 -12.85 8.09
N ARG A 42 -8.57 -12.36 9.33
CA ARG A 42 -9.15 -11.09 9.79
C ARG A 42 -8.70 -9.91 8.94
N PRO A 43 -9.59 -8.97 8.57
CA PRO A 43 -9.25 -7.77 7.83
C PRO A 43 -8.14 -6.95 8.51
N ARG A 44 -7.18 -6.47 7.71
CA ARG A 44 -6.06 -5.63 8.12
C ARG A 44 -6.01 -4.38 7.24
N SER A 45 -6.16 -3.23 7.87
CA SER A 45 -6.14 -1.93 7.20
C SER A 45 -4.76 -1.28 7.32
N THR A 46 -4.23 -0.79 6.20
CA THR A 46 -2.93 -0.11 6.12
C THR A 46 -3.09 1.21 5.39
N PRO A 47 -2.77 2.36 6.02
CA PRO A 47 -2.71 3.64 5.32
C PRO A 47 -1.52 3.64 4.36
N MET A 48 -1.67 4.23 3.19
CA MET A 48 -0.62 4.30 2.17
C MET A 48 -0.86 5.52 1.28
N THR A 49 0.13 5.83 0.45
CA THR A 49 0.05 6.93 -0.51
C THR A 49 0.19 6.36 -1.92
N PRO A 50 -0.90 5.84 -2.51
CA PRO A 50 -0.88 5.46 -3.91
C PRO A 50 -0.74 6.71 -4.79
N PHE A 51 -0.13 6.57 -5.96
CA PHE A 51 0.04 7.64 -6.94
C PHE A 51 -0.28 7.15 -8.34
N GLU A 52 -0.67 8.08 -9.20
CA GLU A 52 -0.97 7.78 -10.60
C GLU A 52 0.30 7.87 -11.43
N PHE A 53 0.52 6.92 -12.32
CA PHE A 53 1.64 6.92 -13.25
C PHE A 53 1.23 6.19 -14.52
N GLN A 54 1.41 6.81 -15.69
CA GLN A 54 1.08 6.21 -17.00
C GLN A 54 -0.34 5.58 -17.05
N GLY A 55 -1.33 6.22 -16.42
CA GLY A 55 -2.72 5.74 -16.40
C GLY A 55 -3.02 4.60 -15.42
N GLY A 56 -2.02 4.11 -14.68
CA GLY A 56 -2.20 3.14 -13.60
C GLY A 56 -2.11 3.76 -12.21
N LEU A 57 -2.64 3.07 -11.20
CA LEU A 57 -2.54 3.45 -9.80
C LEU A 57 -1.55 2.53 -9.08
N TYR A 58 -0.48 3.09 -8.53
CA TYR A 58 0.63 2.33 -7.97
C TYR A 58 0.87 2.68 -6.51
N VAL A 59 1.46 1.74 -5.77
CA VAL A 59 1.95 1.97 -4.42
C VAL A 59 3.31 1.30 -4.24
N VAL A 60 4.20 1.98 -3.53
CA VAL A 60 5.54 1.47 -3.18
C VAL A 60 5.57 1.14 -1.69
N ALA A 61 6.07 -0.04 -1.35
CA ALA A 61 6.32 -0.39 0.05
C ALA A 61 7.38 0.54 0.64
N GLY A 62 7.07 1.11 1.80
CA GLY A 62 8.00 2.01 2.48
C GLY A 62 9.26 1.32 3.00
N TYR A 63 9.34 -0.01 3.05
CA TYR A 63 10.55 -0.74 3.42
C TYR A 63 10.49 -2.20 2.96
N PRO A 64 11.63 -2.88 2.75
CA PRO A 64 11.67 -4.29 2.43
C PRO A 64 11.00 -5.15 3.51
N GLY A 65 10.17 -6.12 3.11
CA GLY A 65 9.50 -7.02 4.05
C GLY A 65 8.36 -6.38 4.85
N ALA A 66 7.76 -5.29 4.37
CA ALA A 66 6.56 -4.72 4.98
C ALA A 66 5.45 -5.79 5.12
N ASP A 67 4.91 -5.93 6.33
CA ASP A 67 3.93 -7.00 6.61
C ASP A 67 2.67 -6.88 5.75
N TRP A 68 2.24 -5.65 5.46
CA TRP A 68 1.12 -5.39 4.58
C TRP A 68 1.37 -5.91 3.16
N ALA A 69 2.61 -5.84 2.65
CA ALA A 69 2.97 -6.32 1.32
C ALA A 69 2.86 -7.85 1.25
N ALA A 70 3.23 -8.54 2.33
CA ALA A 70 3.03 -9.98 2.43
C ALA A 70 1.54 -10.37 2.53
N ASN A 71 0.71 -9.56 3.21
CA ASN A 71 -0.75 -9.77 3.21
C ASN A 71 -1.37 -9.50 1.84
N ALA A 72 -0.96 -8.41 1.17
CA ALA A 72 -1.43 -8.03 -0.16
C ALA A 72 -1.11 -9.10 -1.21
N ARG A 73 0.12 -9.63 -1.22
CA ARG A 73 0.52 -10.74 -2.10
C ARG A 73 -0.32 -12.00 -1.86
N ALA A 74 -0.56 -12.35 -0.60
CA ALA A 74 -1.35 -13.52 -0.26
C ALA A 74 -2.85 -13.36 -0.61
N ALA A 75 -3.39 -12.13 -0.52
CA ALA A 75 -4.78 -11.85 -0.77
C ALA A 75 -5.11 -11.68 -2.27
N GLY A 76 -4.21 -11.08 -3.05
CA GLY A 76 -4.40 -10.75 -4.48
C GLY A 76 -5.50 -9.72 -4.78
N THR A 77 -6.36 -9.43 -3.80
CA THR A 77 -7.46 -8.47 -3.87
C THR A 77 -7.63 -7.76 -2.52
N GLY A 78 -8.31 -6.62 -2.53
CA GLY A 78 -8.64 -5.89 -1.32
C GLY A 78 -9.60 -4.74 -1.57
N THR A 79 -9.79 -3.91 -0.55
CA THR A 79 -10.60 -2.70 -0.64
C THR A 79 -9.71 -1.48 -0.43
N LEU A 80 -9.72 -0.55 -1.38
CA LEU A 80 -9.03 0.73 -1.26
C LEU A 80 -10.04 1.83 -0.90
N SER A 81 -9.80 2.52 0.21
CA SER A 81 -10.72 3.51 0.77
C SER A 81 -10.09 4.89 0.89
N ARG A 82 -10.88 5.93 0.60
CA ARG A 82 -10.54 7.35 0.82
C ARG A 82 -11.76 8.09 1.36
N GLY A 83 -11.70 8.50 2.62
CA GLY A 83 -12.85 9.09 3.31
C GLY A 83 -14.03 8.11 3.33
N ARG A 84 -15.20 8.55 2.85
CA ARG A 84 -16.42 7.72 2.75
C ARG A 84 -16.47 6.81 1.51
N ARG A 85 -15.53 6.97 0.57
CA ARG A 85 -15.51 6.19 -0.67
C ARG A 85 -14.60 4.98 -0.50
N SER A 86 -15.09 3.81 -0.91
CA SER A 86 -14.34 2.56 -0.97
C SER A 86 -14.56 1.89 -2.32
N ARG A 87 -13.55 1.18 -2.82
CA ARG A 87 -13.67 0.36 -4.03
C ARG A 87 -12.88 -0.94 -3.91
N PRO A 88 -13.40 -2.05 -4.46
CA PRO A 88 -12.62 -3.27 -4.62
C PRO A 88 -11.48 -3.05 -5.60
N VAL A 89 -10.34 -3.66 -5.34
CA VAL A 89 -9.15 -3.61 -6.19
C VAL A 89 -8.54 -5.01 -6.34
N ARG A 90 -8.05 -5.31 -7.55
CA ARG A 90 -7.04 -6.35 -7.75
C ARG A 90 -5.67 -5.76 -7.40
N ILE A 91 -4.83 -6.56 -6.75
CA ILE A 91 -3.51 -6.15 -6.29
C ILE A 91 -2.47 -6.98 -7.03
N VAL A 92 -1.77 -6.33 -7.97
CA VAL A 92 -0.77 -6.99 -8.82
C VAL A 92 0.60 -6.52 -8.39
N GLU A 93 1.44 -7.45 -7.93
CA GLU A 93 2.85 -7.13 -7.67
C GLU A 93 3.62 -7.06 -8.99
N LEU A 94 4.43 -6.01 -9.13
CA LEU A 94 5.29 -5.85 -10.29
C LEU A 94 6.58 -6.64 -10.13
N THR A 95 7.07 -7.18 -11.25
CA THR A 95 8.45 -7.65 -11.35
C THR A 95 9.44 -6.50 -11.16
N ALA A 96 10.71 -6.82 -10.90
CA ALA A 96 11.73 -5.79 -10.75
C ALA A 96 11.86 -4.90 -12.01
N GLU A 97 11.73 -5.48 -13.20
CA GLU A 97 11.81 -4.74 -14.47
C GLU A 97 10.63 -3.76 -14.64
N GLU A 98 9.41 -4.22 -14.36
CA GLU A 98 8.20 -3.36 -14.40
C GLU A 98 8.22 -2.29 -13.30
N ALA A 99 8.84 -2.58 -12.15
CA ALA A 99 8.93 -1.67 -11.02
C ALA A 99 9.89 -0.50 -11.24
N ARG A 100 10.95 -0.67 -12.06
CA ARG A 100 11.97 0.37 -12.32
C ARG A 100 11.38 1.72 -12.74
N PRO A 101 10.57 1.82 -13.82
CA PRO A 101 10.00 3.10 -14.24
C PRO A 101 9.07 3.72 -13.18
N VAL A 102 8.33 2.89 -12.43
CA VAL A 102 7.45 3.33 -11.35
C VAL A 102 8.24 3.91 -10.18
N LEU A 103 9.33 3.24 -9.78
CA LEU A 103 10.24 3.70 -8.74
C LEU A 103 10.98 4.98 -9.15
N ARG A 104 11.38 5.10 -10.42
CA ARG A 104 11.99 6.31 -10.96
C ARG A 104 11.06 7.53 -10.86
N ALA A 105 9.75 7.32 -11.04
CA ALA A 105 8.74 8.37 -10.91
C ALA A 105 8.40 8.71 -9.45
N PHE A 106 8.50 7.73 -8.55
CA PHE A 106 8.12 7.85 -7.14
C PHE A 106 8.57 9.13 -6.42
N PRO A 107 9.84 9.59 -6.51
CA PRO A 107 10.26 10.78 -5.77
C PRO A 107 9.58 12.08 -6.22
N ARG A 108 9.09 12.12 -7.47
CA ARG A 108 8.34 13.26 -8.00
C ARG A 108 6.89 13.20 -7.56
N GLU A 109 6.29 12.01 -7.62
CA GLU A 109 4.86 11.81 -7.35
C GLU A 109 4.54 11.73 -5.85
N VAL A 110 5.49 11.29 -5.03
CA VAL A 110 5.30 11.04 -3.59
C VAL A 110 6.42 11.69 -2.74
N PRO A 111 6.48 13.03 -2.65
CA PRO A 111 7.51 13.73 -1.87
C PRO A 111 7.55 13.32 -0.38
N VAL A 112 6.40 13.00 0.21
CA VAL A 112 6.29 12.45 1.58
C VAL A 112 7.05 11.12 1.74
N GLY A 113 7.05 10.28 0.70
CA GLY A 113 7.76 9.01 0.66
C GLY A 113 9.28 9.21 0.59
N VAL A 114 9.74 10.25 -0.11
CA VAL A 114 11.17 10.63 -0.16
C VAL A 114 11.70 11.00 1.21
N ALA A 115 10.98 11.85 1.94
CA ALA A 115 11.37 12.26 3.28
C ALA A 115 11.49 11.07 4.24
N PHE A 116 10.59 10.09 4.15
CA PHE A 116 10.68 8.84 4.90
C PHE A 116 11.89 8.00 4.49
N ALA A 117 12.13 7.83 3.18
CA ALA A 117 13.24 7.05 2.66
C ALA A 117 14.61 7.61 3.07
N LYS A 118 14.78 8.94 3.03
CA LYS A 118 16.00 9.62 3.50
C LYS A 118 16.22 9.37 5.00
N ARG A 119 15.21 9.59 5.84
CA ARG A 119 15.33 9.44 7.30
C ARG A 119 15.53 7.99 7.76
N SER A 120 15.07 7.02 6.97
CA SER A 120 15.29 5.60 7.24
C SER A 120 16.61 5.07 6.70
N GLY A 121 17.40 5.90 5.99
CA GLY A 121 18.67 5.52 5.39
C GLY A 121 18.53 4.59 4.17
N MET A 122 17.35 4.54 3.55
CA MET A 122 17.15 3.76 2.33
C MET A 122 17.73 4.43 1.09
N VAL A 123 17.74 5.77 1.08
CA VAL A 123 18.31 6.64 0.04
C VAL A 123 19.02 7.80 0.71
N CYS A 124 20.02 8.39 0.06
CA CYS A 124 20.73 9.56 0.59
C CYS A 124 20.06 10.84 0.11
N GLU A 125 19.91 11.01 -1.20
CA GLU A 125 19.43 12.25 -1.78
C GLU A 125 17.93 12.22 -2.08
N GLY A 126 17.37 11.04 -2.37
CA GLY A 126 15.99 10.85 -2.80
C GLY A 126 15.84 10.98 -4.32
N THR A 127 16.89 10.68 -5.08
CA THR A 127 16.88 10.84 -6.54
C THR A 127 16.11 9.72 -7.24
N PRO A 128 15.62 9.96 -8.47
CA PRO A 128 15.03 8.90 -9.29
C PRO A 128 15.91 7.66 -9.45
N ASP A 129 17.22 7.84 -9.62
CA ASP A 129 18.18 6.74 -9.80
C ASP A 129 18.32 5.90 -8.52
N GLU A 130 18.37 6.54 -7.34
CA GLU A 130 18.41 5.83 -6.06
C GLU A 130 17.15 4.99 -5.83
N PHE A 131 15.97 5.51 -6.15
CA PHE A 131 14.73 4.75 -6.04
C PHE A 131 14.65 3.61 -7.04
N GLU A 132 15.04 3.85 -8.30
CA GLU A 132 15.08 2.80 -9.31
C GLU A 132 16.02 1.64 -8.92
N ALA A 133 17.17 1.95 -8.30
CA ALA A 133 18.11 0.94 -7.79
C ALA A 133 17.53 0.07 -6.66
N LEU A 134 16.39 0.45 -6.07
CA LEU A 134 15.66 -0.36 -5.08
C LEU A 134 14.70 -1.38 -5.72
N ALA A 135 14.63 -1.46 -7.05
CA ALA A 135 13.88 -2.50 -7.74
C ALA A 135 14.31 -3.89 -7.29
N GLY A 136 13.34 -4.77 -7.03
CA GLY A 136 13.58 -6.11 -6.46
C GLY A 136 13.84 -6.13 -4.95
N ARG A 137 14.04 -4.97 -4.30
CA ARG A 137 14.15 -4.84 -2.83
C ARG A 137 12.89 -4.24 -2.22
N LEU A 138 12.34 -3.20 -2.85
CA LEU A 138 11.05 -2.63 -2.51
C LEU A 138 9.96 -3.28 -3.35
N ALA A 139 8.92 -3.76 -2.67
CA ALA A 139 7.72 -4.26 -3.34
C ALA A 139 6.94 -3.09 -3.94
N VAL A 140 6.53 -3.24 -5.19
CA VAL A 140 5.70 -2.28 -5.92
C VAL A 140 4.45 -3.00 -6.38
N PHE A 141 3.29 -2.40 -6.12
CA PHE A 141 2.00 -2.98 -6.52
C PHE A 141 1.25 -2.01 -7.41
N ARG A 142 0.59 -2.57 -8.43
CA ARG A 142 -0.45 -1.90 -9.22
C ARG A 142 -1.82 -2.27 -8.66
N PHE A 143 -2.68 -1.29 -8.49
CA PHE A 143 -4.08 -1.48 -8.18
C PHE A 143 -4.91 -1.39 -9.45
N GLU A 144 -5.58 -2.49 -9.77
CA GLU A 144 -6.55 -2.54 -10.86
C GLU A 144 -7.96 -2.45 -10.27
N PRO A 145 -8.94 -1.89 -11.00
CA PRO A 145 -10.33 -2.00 -10.62
C PRO A 145 -10.69 -3.47 -10.37
N GLY A 146 -11.15 -3.78 -9.16
CA GLY A 146 -11.67 -5.10 -8.84
C GLY A 146 -13.05 -5.29 -9.49
N PRO A 147 -13.51 -6.54 -9.66
CA PRO A 147 -14.92 -6.75 -9.98
C PRO A 147 -15.76 -6.02 -8.93
N ALA A 148 -16.75 -5.25 -9.38
CA ALA A 148 -17.73 -4.68 -8.46
C ALA A 148 -18.23 -5.84 -7.59
N ALA A 149 -18.20 -5.67 -6.27
CA ALA A 149 -18.84 -6.64 -5.39
C ALA A 149 -20.27 -6.79 -5.91
N GLU A 150 -20.63 -7.99 -6.39
CA GLU A 150 -22.02 -8.26 -6.75
C GLU A 150 -22.83 -7.88 -5.51
N ARG A 151 -23.72 -6.89 -5.68
CA ARG A 151 -24.67 -6.53 -4.65
C ARG A 151 -25.45 -7.80 -4.38
N GLY A 152 -25.14 -8.48 -3.27
CA GLY A 152 -25.85 -9.67 -2.86
C GLY A 152 -27.34 -9.37 -2.89
N GLY A 153 -28.05 -10.08 -3.77
CA GLY A 153 -29.50 -10.18 -3.71
C GLY A 153 -29.85 -10.84 -2.39
N GLY A 154 -30.22 -10.03 -1.41
CA GLY A 154 -31.02 -10.44 -0.28
C GLY A 154 -32.46 -10.04 -0.59
N ASP A 155 -33.20 -10.97 -1.18
CA ASP A 155 -34.64 -11.03 -1.07
C ASP A 155 -34.99 -11.32 0.40
N GLU A 156 -35.82 -10.47 1.01
CA GLU A 156 -37.05 -10.92 1.70
C GLU A 156 -37.86 -9.67 2.06
N THR A 157 -38.77 -9.31 1.17
CA THR A 157 -39.80 -8.32 1.47
C THR A 157 -40.73 -8.93 2.52
N ALA A 158 -40.51 -8.58 3.78
CA ALA A 158 -41.55 -8.64 4.79
C ALA A 158 -42.73 -7.78 4.33
N ARG A 159 -43.81 -8.44 3.90
CA ARG A 159 -45.17 -7.90 3.83
C ARG A 159 -46.12 -8.91 4.42
N GLU A 160 -46.21 -8.84 5.73
CA GLU A 160 -47.46 -9.00 6.46
C GLU A 160 -48.31 -7.73 6.24
N ILE A 161 -49.64 -7.88 6.27
CA ILE A 161 -50.76 -6.97 5.88
C ILE A 161 -51.18 -7.15 4.40
N GLU A 162 -52.38 -7.60 4.04
CA GLU A 162 -53.70 -7.70 4.70
C GLU A 162 -54.49 -8.85 4.05
#